data_AF-A0A9E0MZQ1-F1
#
_entry.id   AF-A0A9E0MZQ1-F1
#
_cell.length_a   1.000
_cell.length_b   1.000
_cell.length_c   1.000
_cell.angle_alpha   90.00
_cell.angle_beta   90.00
_cell.angle_gamma   90.00
#
_symmetry.space_group_name_H-M   'P 1'
#
loop_
_entity.id
_entity.type
_entity.pdbx_description
1 polymer ?
#
loop_
_entity_poly.entity_id
_entity_poly.type
_entity_poly.pdbx_seq_one_letter_code
_entity_poly.pdbx_strand_id
1 'polypeptide(L)'
;MSEPDPSSLTKPCQRRKAARPQELLEAGLRLFLCKGLAATRIEDVAREAGVSKGTLYLYYPSKDELFKAVVRHYLTEVIVEAGNLADVHDGPSAELLHQLASTWWLRVGSSEASGLVILLMNEAAAFPELAQFYMDEVLAPTHDLLRR
;
A
#
# COMPACT_ATOMS: atom_id res chain seq x y z
N MET A 1 -2.85 -8.78 -64.13
CA MET A 1 -2.63 -7.55 -63.35
C MET A 1 -3.40 -7.74 -62.05
N SER A 2 -2.85 -8.49 -61.11
CA SER A 2 -1.99 -8.01 -60.01
C SER A 2 -2.79 -7.18 -59.01
N GLU A 3 -3.11 -7.82 -57.89
CA GLU A 3 -3.50 -7.20 -56.62
C GLU A 3 -2.47 -6.15 -56.17
N PRO A 4 -2.89 -5.29 -55.23
CA PRO A 4 -2.40 -5.53 -53.88
C PRO A 4 -3.52 -5.48 -52.82
N ASP A 5 -3.48 -6.43 -51.89
CA ASP A 5 -3.90 -6.26 -50.49
C ASP A 5 -2.76 -5.55 -49.72
N PRO A 6 -3.08 -4.59 -48.86
CA PRO A 6 -2.48 -4.65 -47.55
C PRO A 6 -3.45 -4.27 -46.42
N SER A 7 -3.79 -5.26 -45.60
CA SER A 7 -3.66 -5.20 -44.14
C SER A 7 -2.97 -3.92 -43.62
N SER A 8 -3.75 -3.01 -43.02
CA SER A 8 -3.41 -1.98 -42.01
C SER A 8 -4.47 -0.87 -42.14
N LEU A 9 -5.29 -0.50 -41.16
CA LEU A 9 -5.05 -0.10 -39.77
C LEU A 9 -6.45 -0.14 -39.15
N THR A 10 -6.74 -0.97 -38.16
CA THR A 10 -6.71 -0.52 -36.76
C THR A 10 -6.91 -1.78 -35.92
N LYS A 11 -5.85 -2.21 -35.23
CA LYS A 11 -6.06 -3.05 -34.05
C LYS A 11 -6.99 -2.24 -33.12
N PRO A 12 -8.11 -2.79 -32.63
CA PRO A 12 -8.84 -2.13 -31.57
C PRO A 12 -7.82 -1.92 -30.46
N CYS A 13 -7.63 -0.67 -30.06
CA CYS A 13 -6.79 -0.31 -28.93
C CYS A 13 -7.20 -1.23 -27.79
N GLN A 14 -6.42 -2.28 -27.54
CA GLN A 14 -6.67 -3.20 -26.45
C GLN A 14 -6.79 -2.31 -25.24
N ARG A 15 -7.96 -2.31 -24.62
CA ARG A 15 -8.27 -1.57 -23.41
C ARG A 15 -7.27 -2.06 -22.36
N ARG A 16 -6.10 -1.42 -22.32
CA ARG A 16 -4.98 -1.63 -21.41
C ARG A 16 -5.66 -1.66 -20.06
N LYS A 17 -5.79 -2.86 -19.46
CA LYS A 17 -6.56 -3.05 -18.23
C LYS A 17 -6.08 -1.95 -17.28
N ALA A 18 -6.95 -0.99 -16.98
CA ALA A 18 -6.65 -0.02 -15.96
C ALA A 18 -6.55 -0.86 -14.69
N ALA A 19 -5.33 -1.11 -14.22
CA ALA A 19 -5.17 -1.80 -12.95
C ALA A 19 -5.92 -0.98 -11.92
N ARG A 20 -6.64 -1.70 -11.06
CA ARG A 20 -7.21 -1.06 -9.87
C ARG A 20 -6.03 -0.63 -9.00
N PRO A 21 -6.04 0.58 -8.42
CA PRO A 21 -4.96 1.04 -7.54
C PRO A 21 -4.53 -0.02 -6.51
N GLN A 22 -5.47 -0.82 -6.03
CA GLN A 22 -5.25 -1.96 -5.14
C GLN A 22 -4.29 -3.03 -5.69
N GLU A 23 -4.36 -3.38 -6.99
CA GLU A 23 -3.45 -4.36 -7.62
C GLU A 23 -2.00 -3.86 -7.62
N LEU A 24 -1.80 -2.53 -7.74
CA LEU A 24 -0.49 -1.89 -7.66
C LEU A 24 0.04 -1.89 -6.22
N LEU A 25 -0.84 -1.65 -5.25
CA LEU A 25 -0.49 -1.68 -3.82
C LEU A 25 -0.12 -3.10 -3.37
N GLU A 26 -0.88 -4.11 -3.78
CA GLU A 26 -0.59 -5.51 -3.49
C GLU A 26 0.75 -5.96 -4.10
N ALA A 27 1.01 -5.60 -5.37
CA ALA A 27 2.29 -5.89 -6.02
C ALA A 27 3.45 -5.16 -5.33
N GLY A 28 3.24 -3.91 -4.92
CA GLY A 28 4.21 -3.12 -4.15
C GLY A 28 4.53 -3.78 -2.83
N LEU A 29 3.49 -4.10 -2.04
CA LEU A 29 3.61 -4.77 -0.74
C LEU A 29 4.46 -6.04 -0.86
N ARG A 30 4.09 -6.96 -1.75
CA ARG A 30 4.84 -8.23 -1.93
C ARG A 30 6.30 -7.98 -2.26
N LEU A 31 6.60 -7.09 -3.22
CA LEU A 31 7.98 -6.83 -3.62
C LEU A 31 8.79 -6.17 -2.51
N PHE A 32 8.23 -5.20 -1.79
CA PHE A 32 8.88 -4.56 -0.65
C PHE A 32 9.19 -5.57 0.45
N LEU A 33 8.28 -6.49 0.76
CA LEU A 33 8.51 -7.52 1.78
C LEU A 33 9.51 -8.58 1.35
N CYS A 34 9.50 -9.00 0.07
CA CYS A 34 10.40 -10.04 -0.42
C CYS A 34 11.83 -9.53 -0.66
N LYS A 35 11.99 -8.28 -1.12
CA LYS A 35 13.30 -7.76 -1.56
C LYS A 35 13.85 -6.63 -0.68
N GLY A 36 13.03 -6.04 0.18
CA GLY A 36 13.33 -4.80 0.87
C GLY A 36 13.03 -3.56 0.03
N LEU A 37 13.12 -2.38 0.65
CA LEU A 37 12.87 -1.10 -0.03
C LEU A 37 14.01 -0.75 -0.97
N ALA A 38 15.26 -0.92 -0.53
CA ALA A 38 16.44 -0.54 -1.32
C ALA A 38 16.53 -1.31 -2.65
N ALA A 39 16.29 -2.63 -2.64
CA ALA A 39 16.44 -3.48 -3.81
C ALA A 39 15.21 -3.49 -4.73
N THR A 40 14.07 -2.96 -4.28
CA THR A 40 12.84 -2.90 -5.11
C THR A 40 12.90 -1.72 -6.07
N ARG A 41 12.69 -2.00 -7.36
CA ARG A 41 12.53 -0.98 -8.40
C ARG A 41 11.05 -0.78 -8.73
N ILE A 42 10.64 0.45 -8.98
CA ILE A 42 9.25 0.76 -9.33
C ILE A 42 8.84 0.07 -10.65
N GLU A 43 9.76 -0.17 -11.57
CA GLU A 43 9.49 -0.94 -12.79
C GLU A 43 9.20 -2.42 -12.52
N ASP A 44 9.79 -3.00 -11.48
CA ASP A 44 9.51 -4.38 -11.09
C ASP A 44 8.06 -4.49 -10.59
N VAL A 45 7.57 -3.47 -9.87
CA VAL A 45 6.17 -3.40 -9.42
C VAL A 45 5.22 -3.29 -10.59
N ALA A 46 5.52 -2.46 -11.59
CA ALA A 46 4.70 -2.36 -12.79
C ALA A 46 4.58 -3.72 -13.51
N ARG A 47 5.71 -4.43 -13.64
CA ARG A 47 5.74 -5.77 -14.26
C ARG A 47 4.95 -6.79 -13.46
N GLU A 48 5.11 -6.80 -12.14
CA GLU A 48 4.38 -7.69 -11.22
C GLU A 48 2.87 -7.44 -11.27
N ALA A 49 2.44 -6.17 -11.31
CA ALA A 49 1.04 -5.79 -11.42
C ALA A 49 0.47 -5.95 -12.85
N GLY A 50 1.25 -6.41 -13.82
CA GLY A 50 0.82 -6.58 -15.21
C GLY A 50 0.47 -5.26 -15.91
N VAL A 51 1.02 -4.13 -15.46
CA VAL A 51 0.83 -2.81 -16.06
C VAL A 51 2.09 -2.28 -16.71
N SER A 52 1.91 -1.26 -17.55
CA SER A 52 3.06 -0.54 -18.07
C SER A 52 3.68 0.39 -17.02
N LYS A 53 4.97 0.70 -17.19
CA LYS A 53 5.66 1.75 -16.42
C LYS A 53 4.86 3.05 -16.38
N GLY A 54 4.47 3.59 -17.55
CA GLY A 54 3.71 4.84 -17.62
C GLY A 54 2.40 4.81 -16.81
N THR A 55 1.68 3.68 -16.77
CA THR A 55 0.47 3.53 -15.95
C THR A 55 0.77 3.64 -14.47
N LEU A 56 1.83 2.98 -13.98
CA LEU A 56 2.19 3.04 -12.56
C LEU A 56 2.59 4.47 -12.15
N TYR A 57 3.37 5.17 -12.98
CA TYR A 57 3.80 6.56 -12.71
C TYR A 57 2.65 7.58 -12.71
N LEU A 58 1.52 7.27 -13.36
CA LEU A 58 0.31 8.11 -13.26
C LEU A 58 -0.30 8.08 -11.85
N TYR A 59 -0.18 6.95 -11.14
CA TYR A 59 -0.70 6.80 -9.78
C TYR A 59 0.35 7.14 -8.73
N TYR A 60 1.59 6.68 -8.92
CA TYR A 60 2.66 6.81 -7.94
C TYR A 60 3.93 7.32 -8.64
N PRO A 61 4.25 8.62 -8.51
CA PRO A 61 5.37 9.25 -9.21
C PRO A 61 6.75 8.68 -8.84
N SER A 62 6.86 8.07 -7.67
CA SER A 62 8.10 7.49 -7.15
C SER A 62 7.84 6.20 -6.36
N LYS A 63 8.92 5.45 -6.11
CA LYS A 63 8.88 4.26 -5.24
C LYS A 63 8.42 4.62 -3.83
N ASP A 64 8.86 5.78 -3.35
CA ASP A 64 8.57 6.26 -2.01
C ASP A 64 7.09 6.65 -1.89
N GLU A 65 6.51 7.29 -2.91
CA GLU A 65 5.07 7.57 -2.95
C GLU A 65 4.23 6.29 -3.04
N LEU A 66 4.68 5.29 -3.80
CA LEU A 66 4.05 3.96 -3.79
C LEU A 66 4.13 3.33 -2.39
N PHE A 67 5.30 3.39 -1.74
CA PHE A 67 5.48 2.83 -0.39
C PHE A 67 4.57 3.52 0.64
N LYS A 68 4.53 4.86 0.64
CA LYS A 68 3.62 5.63 1.49
C LYS A 68 2.16 5.25 1.24
N ALA A 69 1.77 5.04 -0.02
CA ALA A 69 0.42 4.62 -0.37
C ALA A 69 0.10 3.20 0.15
N VAL A 70 1.06 2.27 0.09
CA VAL A 70 0.94 0.93 0.70
C VAL A 70 0.75 1.05 2.22
N VAL A 71 1.59 1.84 2.90
CA VAL A 71 1.46 2.07 4.35
C VAL A 71 0.10 2.68 4.71
N ARG A 72 -0.36 3.69 3.96
CA ARG A 72 -1.66 4.32 4.21
C ARG A 72 -2.81 3.32 4.10
N HIS A 73 -2.80 2.54 3.03
CA HIS A 73 -3.86 1.58 2.75
C HIS A 73 -3.93 0.46 3.80
N TYR A 74 -2.78 -0.11 4.16
CA TYR A 74 -2.76 -1.29 5.03
C TYR A 74 -2.71 -0.97 6.53
N LEU A 75 -2.17 0.19 6.92
CA LEU A 75 -1.95 0.54 8.33
C LEU A 75 -2.75 1.78 8.75
N THR A 76 -2.59 2.90 8.05
CA THR A 76 -3.23 4.17 8.46
C THR A 76 -4.75 4.10 8.41
N GLU A 77 -5.34 3.51 7.36
CA GLU A 77 -6.81 3.33 7.26
C GLU A 77 -7.36 2.55 8.47
N VAL A 78 -6.64 1.52 8.93
CA VAL A 78 -7.04 0.73 10.11
C VAL A 78 -7.05 1.59 11.38
N ILE A 79 -6.06 2.46 11.54
CA ILE A 79 -5.95 3.34 12.71
C ILE A 79 -7.00 4.44 12.69
N VAL A 80 -7.30 5.01 11.52
CA VAL A 80 -8.35 6.02 11.35
C VAL A 80 -9.71 5.41 11.69
N GLU A 81 -10.01 4.22 11.17
CA GLU A 81 -11.25 3.51 11.51
C GLU A 81 -11.34 3.17 13.01
N ALA A 82 -10.21 2.77 13.62
CA ALA A 82 -10.11 2.54 15.05
C ALA A 82 -10.39 3.81 15.88
N GLY A 83 -9.86 4.96 15.45
CA GLY A 83 -10.13 6.26 16.07
C GLY A 83 -11.61 6.65 15.99
N ASN A 84 -12.22 6.49 14.82
CA ASN A 84 -13.65 6.75 14.63
C ASN A 84 -14.52 5.84 15.50
N LEU A 85 -14.14 4.55 15.65
CA LEU A 85 -14.84 3.63 16.54
C LEU A 85 -14.73 4.07 18.00
N ALA A 86 -13.53 4.50 18.43
CA ALA A 86 -13.33 5.00 19.78
C ALA A 86 -14.13 6.27 20.09
N ASP A 87 -14.30 7.16 19.11
CA ASP A 87 -15.05 8.41 19.28
C ASP A 87 -16.56 8.21 19.49
N VAL A 88 -17.11 7.09 19.02
CA VAL A 88 -18.56 6.78 19.10
C VAL A 88 -18.89 5.65 20.08
N HIS A 89 -17.90 5.08 20.75
CA HIS A 89 -18.09 3.95 21.66
C HIS A 89 -18.43 4.43 23.08
N ASP A 90 -19.65 4.15 23.52
CA ASP A 90 -20.14 4.50 24.86
C ASP A 90 -20.03 3.34 25.89
N GLY A 91 -19.43 2.21 25.50
CA GLY A 91 -19.30 1.02 26.35
C GLY A 91 -18.02 0.99 27.20
N PRO A 92 -17.78 -0.11 27.94
CA PRO A 92 -16.55 -0.27 28.72
C PRO A 92 -15.29 -0.24 27.84
N SER A 93 -14.23 0.42 28.31
CA SER A 93 -12.96 0.51 27.58
C SER A 93 -12.32 -0.85 27.28
N ALA A 94 -12.57 -1.86 28.11
CA ALA A 94 -12.09 -3.23 27.87
C ALA A 94 -12.71 -3.85 26.62
N GLU A 95 -13.98 -3.56 26.33
CA GLU A 95 -14.66 -4.05 25.14
C GLU A 95 -14.11 -3.36 23.88
N LEU A 96 -13.95 -2.03 23.95
CA LEU A 96 -13.31 -1.27 22.89
C LEU A 96 -11.90 -1.80 22.60
N LEU A 97 -11.07 -1.98 23.64
CA LEU A 97 -9.72 -2.51 23.47
C LEU A 97 -9.72 -3.89 22.81
N HIS A 98 -10.66 -4.77 23.18
CA HIS A 98 -10.79 -6.09 22.57
C HIS A 98 -11.19 -6.00 21.09
N GLN A 99 -12.14 -5.11 20.74
CA GLN A 99 -12.55 -4.88 19.36
C GLN A 99 -11.41 -4.30 18.51
N LEU A 100 -10.70 -3.29 19.04
CA LEU A 100 -9.54 -2.68 18.39
C LEU A 100 -8.42 -3.71 18.17
N ALA A 101 -8.06 -4.48 19.20
CA ALA A 101 -7.03 -5.50 19.10
C ALA A 101 -7.40 -6.61 18.10
N SER A 102 -8.66 -7.04 18.09
CA SER A 102 -9.15 -8.07 17.15
C SER A 102 -9.13 -7.56 15.71
N THR A 103 -9.52 -6.30 15.50
CA THR A 103 -9.49 -5.65 14.18
C THR A 103 -8.06 -5.50 13.67
N TRP A 104 -7.15 -5.03 14.53
CA TRP A 104 -5.73 -4.92 14.23
C TRP A 104 -5.13 -6.28 13.90
N TRP A 105 -5.40 -7.30 14.70
CA TRP A 105 -4.93 -8.65 14.46
C TRP A 105 -5.40 -9.16 13.10
N LEU A 106 -6.70 -9.09 12.80
CA LEU A 106 -7.28 -9.63 11.57
C LEU A 106 -6.79 -8.91 10.30
N ARG A 107 -6.69 -7.57 10.35
CA ARG A 107 -6.36 -6.75 9.16
C ARG A 107 -4.86 -6.55 8.96
N VAL A 108 -4.10 -6.50 10.04
CA VAL A 108 -2.66 -6.20 9.99
C VAL A 108 -1.85 -7.39 10.47
N GLY A 109 -2.04 -7.80 11.73
CA GLY A 109 -1.19 -8.79 12.40
C GLY A 109 -1.13 -10.16 11.71
N SER A 110 -2.27 -10.68 11.24
CA SER A 110 -2.37 -11.96 10.53
C SER A 110 -2.17 -11.86 9.01
N SER A 111 -1.87 -10.67 8.50
CA SER A 111 -1.68 -10.41 7.08
C SER A 111 -0.20 -10.17 6.73
N GLU A 112 0.11 -10.16 5.44
CA GLU A 112 1.44 -9.77 4.95
C GLU A 112 1.83 -8.34 5.36
N ALA A 113 0.85 -7.45 5.58
CA ALA A 113 1.12 -6.06 5.96
C ALA A 113 1.83 -5.90 7.32
N SER A 114 1.78 -6.91 8.20
CA SER A 114 2.58 -6.93 9.44
C SER A 114 4.09 -6.74 9.18
N GLY A 115 4.57 -7.23 8.02
CA GLY A 115 5.97 -7.11 7.63
C GLY A 115 6.40 -5.68 7.30
N LEU A 116 5.47 -4.75 7.02
CA LEU A 116 5.79 -3.35 6.72
C LEU A 116 6.47 -2.67 7.91
N VAL A 117 6.02 -2.98 9.13
CA VAL A 117 6.59 -2.44 10.37
C VAL A 117 8.03 -2.90 10.54
N ILE A 118 8.26 -4.21 10.42
CA ILE A 118 9.59 -4.81 10.56
C ILE A 118 10.53 -4.28 9.48
N LEU A 119 10.05 -4.18 8.24
CA LEU A 119 10.80 -3.65 7.11
C LEU A 119 11.26 -2.21 7.35
N LEU A 120 10.34 -1.34 7.78
CA LEU A 120 10.66 0.05 8.13
C LEU A 120 11.65 0.13 9.28
N MET A 121 11.49 -0.66 10.33
CA MET A 121 12.43 -0.67 11.45
C MET A 121 13.84 -1.09 11.02
N ASN A 122 13.94 -2.07 10.11
CA ASN A 122 15.22 -2.56 9.61
C ASN A 122 15.90 -1.57 8.65
N GLU A 123 15.13 -0.85 7.84
CA GLU A 123 15.66 0.08 6.83
C GLU A 123 15.54 1.56 7.23
N ALA A 124 15.11 1.88 8.46
CA ALA A 124 14.87 3.25 8.93
C ALA A 124 16.08 4.16 8.77
N ALA A 125 17.28 3.65 9.05
CA ALA A 125 18.53 4.39 8.90
C ALA A 125 18.85 4.73 7.43
N ALA A 126 18.44 3.86 6.49
CA ALA A 126 18.63 4.08 5.06
C ALA A 126 17.55 4.98 4.45
N PHE A 127 16.35 5.01 5.04
CA PHE A 127 15.21 5.79 4.57
C PHE A 127 14.59 6.65 5.69
N PRO A 128 15.31 7.66 6.20
CA PRO A 128 14.87 8.45 7.35
C PRO A 128 13.56 9.20 7.10
N GLU A 129 13.32 9.68 5.87
CA GLU A 129 12.06 10.35 5.53
C GLU A 129 10.85 9.41 5.58
N LEU A 130 11.02 8.14 5.17
CA LEU A 130 9.95 7.14 5.24
C LEU A 130 9.72 6.66 6.68
N ALA A 131 10.79 6.58 7.48
CA ALA A 131 10.68 6.30 8.91
C ALA A 131 9.92 7.42 9.62
N GLN A 132 10.24 8.69 9.34
CA GLN A 132 9.54 9.83 9.91
C GLN A 132 8.06 9.84 9.51
N PHE A 133 7.77 9.62 8.22
CA PHE A 133 6.42 9.47 7.73
C PHE A 133 5.64 8.36 8.48
N TYR A 134 6.25 7.20 8.69
CA TYR A 134 5.62 6.11 9.44
C TYR A 134 5.37 6.49 10.91
N MET A 135 6.31 7.22 11.53
CA MET A 135 6.12 7.72 12.90
C MET A 135 4.91 8.66 12.97
N ASP A 136 4.79 9.57 12.01
CA ASP A 136 3.75 10.60 12.01
C ASP A 136 2.37 10.05 11.64
N GLU A 137 2.29 9.14 10.66
CA GLU A 137 1.00 8.65 10.13
C GLU A 137 0.52 7.32 10.72
N VAL A 138 1.36 6.61 11.47
CA VAL A 138 1.00 5.31 12.06
C VAL A 138 1.22 5.32 13.57
N LEU A 139 2.44 5.62 14.03
CA LEU A 139 2.76 5.49 15.46
C LEU A 139 2.11 6.58 16.32
N ALA A 140 2.19 7.85 15.92
CA ALA A 140 1.64 8.95 16.71
C ALA A 140 0.10 8.84 16.87
N PRO A 141 -0.69 8.59 15.81
CA PRO A 141 -2.14 8.41 15.94
C PRO A 141 -2.51 7.17 16.79
N THR A 142 -1.74 6.08 16.68
CA THR A 142 -1.94 4.89 17.52
C THR A 142 -1.69 5.21 19.00
N HIS A 143 -0.64 5.97 19.30
CA HIS A 143 -0.34 6.40 20.68
C HIS A 143 -1.42 7.32 21.24
N ASP A 144 -1.91 8.26 20.43
CA ASP A 144 -2.97 9.19 20.86
C ASP A 144 -4.28 8.44 21.09
N LEU A 145 -4.62 7.47 20.24
CA LEU A 145 -5.76 6.59 20.42
C LEU A 145 -5.71 5.82 21.76
N LEU A 146 -4.54 5.32 22.14
CA LEU A 146 -4.36 4.57 23.39
C LEU A 146 -4.34 5.44 24.65
N ARG A 147 -4.18 6.76 24.53
CA ARG A 147 -4.23 7.70 25.67
C ARG A 147 -5.63 8.25 25.96
N ARG A 148 -6.60 8.01 25.09
CA ARG A 148 -7.99 8.43 25.28
C ARG A 148 -8.62 7.68 26.45
#